data_AF-A0A9D9GS72-F1
#
_entry.id   AF-A0A9D9GS72-F1
#
_cell.length_a   1.000
_cell.length_b   1.000
_cell.length_c   1.000
_cell.angle_alpha   90.00
_cell.angle_beta   90.00
_cell.angle_gamma   90.00
#
_symmetry.space_group_name_H-M   'P 1'
#
loop_
_entity.id
_entity.type
_entity.pdbx_description
1 polymer ?
#
loop_
_entity_poly.entity_id
_entity_poly.type
_entity_poly.pdbx_seq_one_letter_code
_entity_poly.pdbx_strand_id
1 'polypeptide(L)'
;YKDQREFMKDLRRVYQAPTKAVAEEELVQLEKKWGQRYPIVIRSWKSKWEHLSTYFEYSPEIRKLIYTTNPVEALHRGFRKVTKAKTVFPTDAALEKMLYLAYLDISKKWKKAIRDWTKIIAQLAIHFEGRLNLEL
;
A
#
# COMPACT_ATOMS: atom_id res chain seq x y z
N TYR A 1 12.15 -7.28 15.99
CA TYR A 1 10.78 -7.72 16.27
C TYR A 1 10.15 -7.07 17.51
N LYS A 2 10.88 -6.83 18.61
CA LYS A 2 10.31 -6.29 19.87
C LYS A 2 9.52 -4.98 19.69
N ASP A 3 10.07 -4.05 18.92
CA ASP A 3 9.50 -2.69 18.77
C ASP A 3 8.53 -2.56 17.57
N GLN A 4 8.40 -3.61 16.73
CA GLN A 4 7.67 -3.52 15.46
C GLN A 4 6.19 -3.16 15.65
N ARG A 5 5.52 -3.78 16.64
CA ARG A 5 4.09 -3.54 16.88
C ARG A 5 3.84 -2.10 17.33
N GLU A 6 4.70 -1.57 18.20
CA GLU A 6 4.59 -0.22 18.72
C GLU A 6 4.92 0.81 17.63
N PHE A 7 6.01 0.60 16.90
CA PHE A 7 6.38 1.44 15.77
C PHE A 7 5.27 1.52 14.72
N MET A 8 4.65 0.39 14.36
CA MET A 8 3.55 0.38 13.39
C MET A 8 2.28 1.07 13.92
N LYS A 9 2.05 1.06 15.24
CA LYS A 9 0.94 1.80 15.86
C LYS A 9 1.15 3.31 15.74
N ASP A 10 2.37 3.79 15.97
CA ASP A 10 2.68 5.21 15.85
C ASP A 10 2.70 5.63 14.37
N LEU A 11 3.28 4.81 13.49
CA LEU A 11 3.31 5.07 12.05
C LEU A 11 1.91 5.15 11.43
N ARG A 12 0.95 4.36 11.94
CA ARG A 12 -0.47 4.45 11.53
C ARG A 12 -1.04 5.85 11.69
N ARG A 13 -0.63 6.59 12.72
CA ARG A 13 -1.12 7.96 12.96
C ARG A 13 -0.70 8.91 11.85
N VAL A 14 0.49 8.70 11.27
CA VAL A 14 0.97 9.47 10.12
C VAL A 14 0.09 9.21 8.90
N TYR A 15 -0.06 7.95 8.46
CA TYR A 15 -0.74 7.68 7.19
C TYR A 15 -2.27 7.57 7.26
N GLN A 16 -2.85 7.54 8.47
CA GLN A 16 -4.30 7.58 8.69
C GLN A 16 -4.78 8.95 9.19
N ALA A 17 -3.90 9.95 9.21
CA ALA A 17 -4.26 11.31 9.58
C ALA A 17 -5.40 11.85 8.69
N PRO A 18 -6.25 12.76 9.20
CA PRO A 18 -7.32 13.35 8.42
C PRO A 18 -6.81 14.33 7.35
N THR A 19 -5.68 15.01 7.59
CA THR A 19 -5.10 16.02 6.70
C THR A 19 -3.57 15.89 6.62
N LYS A 20 -2.96 16.45 5.56
CA LYS A 20 -1.50 16.46 5.39
C LYS A 20 -0.79 17.17 6.57
N ALA A 21 -1.34 18.28 7.05
CA ALA A 21 -0.78 19.02 8.19
C ALA A 21 -0.74 18.18 9.48
N VAL A 22 -1.83 17.47 9.80
CA VAL A 22 -1.85 16.58 10.97
C VAL A 22 -0.87 15.42 10.78
N ALA A 23 -0.73 14.91 9.55
CA ALA A 23 0.24 13.86 9.25
C ALA A 23 1.69 14.31 9.45
N GLU A 24 2.01 15.58 9.13
CA GLU A 24 3.32 16.19 9.34
C GLU A 24 3.63 16.35 10.82
N GLU A 25 2.65 16.78 11.62
CA GLU A 25 2.78 16.84 13.08
C GLU A 25 3.04 15.45 13.67
N GLU A 26 2.28 14.44 13.26
CA GLU A 26 2.47 13.04 13.68
C GLU A 26 3.82 12.49 13.23
N LEU A 27 4.33 12.89 12.04
CA LEU A 27 5.66 12.48 11.57
C LEU A 27 6.77 13.08 12.46
N VAL A 28 6.60 14.32 12.94
CA VAL A 28 7.51 14.92 13.93
C VAL A 28 7.46 14.18 15.26
N GLN A 29 6.28 13.77 15.73
CA GLN A 29 6.17 12.95 16.95
C GLN A 29 6.82 11.57 16.78
N LEU A 30 6.65 10.96 15.61
CA LEU A 30 7.30 9.70 15.25
C LEU A 30 8.83 9.84 15.28
N GLU A 31 9.37 10.92 14.73
CA GLU A 31 10.81 11.24 14.76
C GLU A 31 11.32 11.46 16.19
N LYS A 32 10.59 12.18 17.05
CA LYS A 32 10.97 12.38 18.45
C LYS A 32 11.10 11.06 19.20
N LYS A 33 10.18 10.12 18.97
CA LYS A 33 10.15 8.83 19.67
C LYS A 33 11.12 7.81 19.08
N TRP A 34 11.20 7.71 17.76
CA TRP A 34 11.91 6.63 17.06
C TRP A 34 13.17 7.07 16.33
N GLY A 35 13.42 8.38 16.16
CA GLY A 35 14.52 8.92 15.37
C GLY A 35 15.90 8.53 15.87
N GLN A 36 16.08 8.37 17.19
CA GLN A 36 17.38 7.90 17.73
C GLN A 36 17.63 6.41 17.44
N ARG A 37 16.58 5.57 17.51
CA ARG A 37 16.71 4.11 17.32
C ARG A 37 16.69 3.70 15.85
N TYR A 38 15.88 4.39 15.03
CA TYR A 38 15.64 4.08 13.62
C TYR A 38 15.83 5.31 12.71
N PRO A 39 16.99 5.99 12.75
CA PRO A 39 17.23 7.24 12.02
C PRO A 39 17.11 7.09 10.50
N ILE A 40 17.50 5.93 9.95
CA ILE A 40 17.43 5.65 8.51
C ILE A 40 15.98 5.59 8.03
N VAL A 41 15.09 4.97 8.83
CA VAL A 41 13.67 4.85 8.50
C VAL A 41 13.04 6.24 8.48
N ILE A 42 13.24 7.03 9.54
CA ILE A 42 12.70 8.39 9.61
C ILE A 42 13.23 9.27 8.48
N ARG A 43 14.54 9.20 8.18
CA ARG A 43 15.13 9.95 7.06
C ARG A 43 14.50 9.57 5.72
N SER A 44 14.27 8.28 5.47
CA SER A 44 13.60 7.81 4.24
C SER A 44 12.16 8.32 4.14
N TRP A 45 11.43 8.43 5.26
CA TRP A 45 10.08 9.00 5.25
C TRP A 45 10.09 10.49 4.96
N LYS A 46 11.00 11.25 5.60
CA LYS A 46 11.13 12.69 5.39
C LYS A 46 11.57 13.02 3.97
N SER A 47 12.57 12.31 3.43
CA SER A 47 13.07 12.57 2.07
C SER A 47 12.05 12.24 0.97
N LYS A 48 11.14 11.30 1.24
CA LYS A 48 10.09 10.89 0.30
C LYS A 48 8.73 11.50 0.62
N TRP A 49 8.66 12.43 1.59
CA TRP A 49 7.38 12.90 2.15
C TRP A 49 6.46 13.48 1.09
N GLU A 50 6.99 14.26 0.15
CA GLU A 50 6.21 14.83 -0.95
C GLU A 50 5.45 13.74 -1.73
N HIS A 51 6.14 12.65 -2.10
CA HIS A 51 5.52 11.52 -2.80
C HIS A 51 4.63 10.68 -1.90
N LEU A 52 5.03 10.49 -0.65
CA LEU A 52 4.27 9.68 0.31
C LEU A 52 3.00 10.39 0.77
N SER A 53 2.91 11.72 0.66
CA SER A 53 1.76 12.51 1.11
C SER A 53 0.79 12.89 -0.02
N THR A 54 1.11 12.60 -1.29
CA THR A 54 0.23 12.91 -2.44
C THR A 54 -1.17 12.32 -2.28
N TYR A 55 -1.30 11.17 -1.61
CA TYR A 55 -2.61 10.55 -1.43
C TYR A 55 -3.59 11.37 -0.57
N PHE A 56 -3.13 12.39 0.17
CA PHE A 56 -4.00 13.31 0.89
C PHE A 56 -4.91 14.15 -0.02
N GLU A 57 -4.57 14.27 -1.30
CA GLU A 57 -5.40 14.93 -2.33
C GLU A 57 -6.73 14.20 -2.60
N TYR A 58 -6.81 12.90 -2.26
CA TYR A 58 -8.00 12.10 -2.46
C TYR A 58 -8.93 12.08 -1.24
N SER A 59 -10.19 11.68 -1.44
CA SER A 59 -11.16 11.50 -0.36
C SER A 59 -10.77 10.35 0.57
N PRO A 60 -11.24 10.34 1.84
CA PRO A 60 -10.93 9.27 2.81
C PRO A 60 -11.23 7.85 2.28
N GLU A 61 -12.27 7.68 1.47
CA GLU A 61 -12.65 6.42 0.84
C GLU A 61 -11.56 5.91 -0.11
N ILE A 62 -11.02 6.80 -0.95
CA ILE A 62 -9.94 6.47 -1.90
C ILE A 62 -8.63 6.25 -1.14
N ARG A 63 -8.31 7.08 -0.13
CA ARG A 63 -7.10 6.91 0.70
C ARG A 63 -7.04 5.52 1.33
N LYS A 64 -8.18 5.03 1.82
CA LYS A 64 -8.28 3.69 2.40
C LYS A 64 -7.94 2.59 1.42
N LEU A 65 -8.34 2.74 0.15
CA LEU A 65 -7.94 1.81 -0.89
C LEU A 65 -6.41 1.80 -1.10
N ILE A 66 -5.78 2.99 -1.11
CA ILE A 66 -4.35 3.17 -1.34
C ILE A 66 -3.49 2.56 -0.22
N TYR A 67 -3.77 2.87 1.05
CA TYR A 67 -2.95 2.35 2.16
C TYR A 67 -3.27 0.90 2.56
N THR A 68 -4.26 0.26 1.93
CA THR A 68 -4.55 -1.15 2.19
C THR A 68 -3.58 -2.03 1.42
N THR A 69 -2.61 -2.62 2.13
CA THR A 69 -1.57 -3.48 1.53
C THR A 69 -2.02 -4.92 1.29
N ASN A 70 -3.18 -5.33 1.84
CA ASN A 70 -3.66 -6.72 1.80
C ASN A 70 -3.64 -7.37 0.40
N PRO A 71 -4.10 -6.73 -0.69
CA PRO A 71 -4.08 -7.34 -2.03
C PRO A 71 -2.66 -7.62 -2.52
N VAL A 72 -1.76 -6.65 -2.37
CA VAL A 72 -0.36 -6.74 -2.80
C VAL A 72 0.40 -7.76 -1.96
N GLU A 73 0.20 -7.76 -0.64
CA GLU A 73 0.80 -8.76 0.27
C GLU A 73 0.31 -10.19 -0.01
N ALA A 74 -0.97 -10.36 -0.34
CA ALA A 74 -1.54 -11.66 -0.71
C ALA A 74 -0.92 -12.19 -2.01
N LEU A 75 -0.75 -11.33 -3.02
CA LEU A 75 -0.06 -11.66 -4.27
C LEU A 75 1.40 -12.05 -4.00
N HIS A 76 2.15 -11.22 -3.28
CA HIS A 76 3.54 -11.50 -2.91
C HIS A 76 3.68 -12.79 -2.11
N ARG A 77 2.75 -13.10 -1.21
CA ARG A 77 2.72 -14.36 -0.47
C ARG A 77 2.56 -15.55 -1.42
N GLY A 78 1.67 -15.45 -2.42
CA GLY A 78 1.49 -16.46 -3.44
C GLY A 78 2.76 -16.71 -4.26
N PHE A 79 3.42 -15.64 -4.70
CA PHE A 79 4.70 -15.74 -5.42
C PHE A 79 5.80 -16.36 -4.57
N ARG A 80 5.99 -15.91 -3.32
CA ARG A 80 6.96 -16.52 -2.40
C ARG A 80 6.70 -18.00 -2.15
N LYS A 81 5.43 -18.44 -2.14
CA LYS A 81 5.09 -19.85 -1.94
C LYS A 81 5.64 -20.73 -3.08
N VAL A 82 5.48 -20.30 -4.34
CA VAL A 82 5.94 -21.09 -5.50
C VAL A 82 7.44 -21.02 -5.70
N THR A 83 8.08 -19.89 -5.36
CA THR A 83 9.53 -19.73 -5.48
C THR A 83 10.31 -20.34 -4.33
N LYS A 84 9.69 -20.55 -3.14
CA LYS A 84 10.38 -21.14 -1.97
C LYS A 84 11.04 -22.50 -2.26
N ALA A 85 10.44 -23.31 -3.11
CA ALA A 85 10.94 -24.65 -3.43
C ALA A 85 12.05 -24.66 -4.51
N LYS A 86 12.26 -23.55 -5.23
CA LYS A 86 13.26 -23.43 -6.30
C LYS A 86 14.16 -22.23 -6.01
N THR A 87 15.34 -22.51 -5.50
CA THR A 87 16.34 -21.49 -5.15
C THR A 87 17.07 -20.94 -6.38
N VAL A 88 17.12 -21.69 -7.48
CA VAL A 88 17.79 -21.30 -8.73
C VAL A 88 16.86 -21.55 -9.91
N PHE A 89 16.81 -20.59 -10.82
CA PHE A 89 16.13 -20.70 -12.11
C PHE A 89 17.18 -20.69 -13.22
N PRO A 90 17.05 -21.55 -14.25
CA PRO A 90 18.03 -21.63 -15.33
C PRO A 90 18.02 -20.40 -16.25
N THR A 91 16.87 -19.73 -16.37
CA THR A 91 16.69 -18.51 -17.16
C THR A 91 15.62 -17.62 -16.53
N ASP A 92 15.64 -16.32 -16.86
CA ASP A 92 14.61 -15.37 -16.43
C ASP A 92 13.21 -15.78 -16.95
N ALA A 93 13.14 -16.30 -18.18
CA ALA A 93 11.89 -16.80 -18.77
C ALA A 93 11.29 -17.97 -17.97
N ALA A 94 12.11 -18.82 -17.35
CA ALA A 94 11.62 -19.90 -16.50
C ALA A 94 10.99 -19.37 -15.21
N LEU A 95 11.58 -18.33 -14.61
CA LEU A 95 11.01 -17.64 -13.46
C LEU A 95 9.71 -16.92 -13.83
N GLU A 96 9.71 -16.17 -14.94
CA GLU A 96 8.53 -15.45 -15.43
C GLU A 96 7.36 -16.39 -15.66
N LYS A 97 7.58 -17.51 -16.36
CA LYS A 97 6.53 -18.54 -16.59
C LYS A 97 5.98 -19.09 -15.28
N MET A 98 6.84 -19.31 -14.28
CA MET A 98 6.39 -19.78 -12.96
C MET A 98 5.53 -18.74 -12.24
N LEU A 99 5.95 -17.47 -12.24
CA LEU A 99 5.19 -16.37 -11.63
C LEU A 99 3.87 -16.14 -12.35
N TYR A 100 3.84 -16.24 -13.68
CA TYR A 100 2.63 -16.17 -14.49
C TYR A 100 1.63 -17.26 -14.14
N LEU A 101 2.08 -18.52 -14.05
CA LEU A 101 1.22 -19.64 -13.64
C LEU A 101 0.69 -19.45 -12.21
N ALA A 102 1.51 -18.93 -11.29
CA ALA A 102 1.07 -18.60 -9.95
C ALA A 102 0.03 -17.47 -9.93
N TYR A 103 0.23 -16.43 -10.75
CA TYR A 103 -0.73 -15.34 -10.94
C TYR A 103 -2.08 -15.88 -11.42
N LEU A 104 -2.09 -16.75 -12.43
CA LEU A 104 -3.32 -17.37 -12.94
C LEU A 104 -4.07 -18.16 -11.87
N ASP A 105 -3.37 -18.84 -10.95
CA ASP A 105 -4.04 -19.56 -9.86
C ASP A 105 -4.58 -18.63 -8.76
N ILE A 106 -3.83 -17.57 -8.44
CA ILE A 106 -4.23 -16.55 -7.46
C ILE A 106 -5.44 -15.76 -7.96
N SER A 107 -5.44 -15.34 -9.22
CA SER A 107 -6.46 -14.48 -9.81
C SER A 107 -7.84 -15.15 -9.88
N LYS A 108 -7.90 -16.48 -9.99
CA LYS A 108 -9.16 -17.26 -9.88
C LYS A 108 -9.94 -16.99 -8.60
N LYS A 109 -9.28 -16.52 -7.54
CA LYS A 109 -9.89 -16.22 -6.24
C LYS A 109 -10.40 -14.77 -6.16
N TRP A 110 -10.06 -13.90 -7.10
CA TRP A 110 -10.45 -12.49 -7.13
C TRP A 110 -11.88 -12.30 -7.65
N LYS A 111 -12.85 -12.93 -6.97
CA LYS A 111 -14.28 -12.87 -7.33
C LYS A 111 -15.07 -11.83 -6.54
N LYS A 112 -14.51 -11.35 -5.42
CA LYS A 112 -15.20 -10.41 -4.53
C LYS A 112 -14.98 -8.98 -5.01
N ALA A 113 -16.07 -8.23 -5.12
CA ALA A 113 -16.01 -6.80 -5.36
C ALA A 113 -15.29 -6.07 -4.22
N ILE A 114 -14.67 -4.93 -4.57
CA ILE A 114 -14.08 -4.03 -3.58
C ILE A 114 -15.19 -3.51 -2.67
N ARG A 115 -14.95 -3.55 -1.35
CA ARG A 115 -15.91 -3.04 -0.37
C ARG A 115 -16.13 -1.54 -0.60
N ASP A 116 -17.40 -1.10 -0.54
CA ASP A 116 -17.79 0.30 -0.72
C ASP A 116 -17.41 0.87 -2.11
N TRP A 117 -17.27 0.02 -3.13
CA TRP A 117 -16.84 0.42 -4.48
C TRP A 117 -17.69 1.54 -5.09
N THR A 118 -19.01 1.51 -4.92
CA THR A 118 -19.92 2.55 -5.42
C THR A 118 -19.58 3.94 -4.87
N LYS A 119 -19.13 4.03 -3.61
CA LYS A 119 -18.71 5.31 -3.02
C LYS A 119 -17.34 5.74 -3.57
N ILE A 120 -16.41 4.79 -3.67
CA ILE A 120 -15.06 5.04 -4.18
C ILE A 120 -15.12 5.54 -5.63
N ILE A 121 -15.89 4.86 -6.49
CA ILE A 121 -15.98 5.21 -7.92
C ILE A 121 -16.67 6.56 -8.12
N ALA A 122 -17.66 6.92 -7.30
CA ALA A 122 -18.27 8.25 -7.33
C ALA A 122 -17.27 9.35 -6.95
N GLN A 123 -16.47 9.14 -5.90
CA GLN A 123 -15.40 10.08 -5.51
C GLN A 123 -14.32 10.20 -6.58
N LEU A 124 -13.97 9.10 -7.25
CA LEU A 124 -13.02 9.11 -8.37
C LEU A 124 -13.57 9.89 -9.57
N ALA A 125 -14.86 9.75 -9.88
CA ALA A 125 -15.48 10.50 -10.99
C ALA A 125 -15.57 12.00 -10.72
N ILE A 126 -15.81 12.41 -9.47
CA ILE A 126 -15.74 13.82 -9.05
C ILE A 126 -14.30 14.35 -9.17
N HIS A 127 -13.33 13.60 -8.65
CA HIS A 127 -11.93 14.02 -8.64
C HIS A 127 -11.30 14.06 -10.06
N PHE A 128 -11.70 13.13 -10.93
CA PHE A 128 -11.25 13.02 -12.32
C PHE A 128 -12.38 13.31 -13.30
N GLU A 129 -12.96 14.50 -13.19
CA GLU A 129 -14.08 14.94 -14.02
C GLU A 129 -13.80 14.75 -15.52
N GLY A 130 -14.80 14.21 -16.24
CA GLY A 130 -14.71 13.95 -17.68
C GLY A 130 -13.82 12.76 -18.10
N ARG A 131 -13.18 12.04 -17.15
CA ARG A 131 -12.33 10.86 -17.47
C ARG A 131 -13.03 9.52 -17.30
N LEU A 132 -14.08 9.46 -16.49
CA LEU A 132 -14.81 8.23 -16.18
C LEU A 132 -16.22 8.31 -16.79
N ASN A 133 -16.50 7.44 -17.77
CA ASN A 133 -17.86 7.19 -18.21
C ASN A 133 -18.51 6.23 -17.22
N LEU A 134 -19.22 6.80 -16.25
CA LEU A 134 -20.07 6.04 -15.36
C LEU A 134 -21.39 5.76 -16.09
N GLU A 135 -21.42 4.70 -16.90
CA GLU A 135 -22.68 4.04 -17.24
C GLU A 135 -23.19 3.37 -15.95
N LEU A 136 -23.87 4.15 -15.11
CA LEU A 136 -24.58 3.64 -13.93
C LEU A 136 -25.93 3.06 -14.31
#